data_AF-A0A843GS35-F1
#
_entry.id   AF-A0A843GS35-F1
#
_cell.length_a   1.000
_cell.length_b   1.000
_cell.length_c   1.000
_cell.angle_alpha   90.00
_cell.angle_beta   90.00
_cell.angle_gamma   90.00
#
_symmetry.space_group_name_H-M   'P 1'
#
loop_
_entity.id
_entity.type
_entity.pdbx_description
1 polymer ?
#
loop_
_entity_poly.entity_id
_entity_poly.type
_entity_poly.pdbx_seq_one_letter_code
_entity_poly.pdbx_strand_id
1 'polypeptide(L)'
;MIVKAAVKIFDKKQNKELILPAHRLCDIFYILKQFGYSKKDYKEIAQGFLDEHDNFYNRVEAYKHAVKNNQIIPENPNYVTELYSEDLY
;
A
#
# COMPACT_ATOMS: atom_id res chain seq x y z
N MET A 1 4.45 12.39 -4.94
CA MET A 1 3.03 11.93 -5.09
C MET A 1 2.90 10.45 -4.76
N ILE A 2 1.75 10.01 -4.24
CA ILE A 2 1.44 8.58 -4.09
C ILE A 2 1.05 8.01 -5.46
N VAL A 3 1.67 6.90 -5.85
CA VAL A 3 1.54 6.35 -7.22
C VAL A 3 0.99 4.94 -7.28
N LYS A 4 1.17 4.13 -6.24
CA LYS A 4 0.78 2.70 -6.25
C LYS A 4 0.28 2.28 -4.88
N ALA A 5 -0.74 1.42 -4.85
CA ALA A 5 -1.05 0.65 -3.65
C ALA A 5 0.04 -0.39 -3.41
N ALA A 6 0.32 -0.73 -2.16
CA ALA A 6 1.35 -1.70 -1.82
C ALA A 6 1.03 -2.46 -0.53
N VAL A 7 1.48 -3.70 -0.45
CA VAL A 7 1.45 -4.49 0.79
C VAL A 7 2.87 -4.87 1.15
N LYS A 8 3.27 -4.54 2.37
CA LYS A 8 4.50 -4.99 2.99
C LYS A 8 4.25 -6.35 3.65
N ILE A 9 5.02 -7.35 3.27
CA ILE A 9 4.96 -8.72 3.82
C ILE A 9 6.34 -9.17 4.28
N PHE A 10 6.36 -10.14 5.17
CA PHE A 10 7.50 -11.00 5.42
C PHE A 10 7.30 -12.31 4.66
N ASP A 11 8.13 -12.57 3.65
CA ASP A 11 8.15 -13.85 2.93
C ASP A 11 8.94 -14.87 3.74
N LYS A 12 8.27 -15.92 4.22
CA LYS A 12 8.90 -16.97 5.03
C LYS A 12 9.71 -17.95 4.18
N LYS A 13 9.41 -18.09 2.88
CA LYS A 13 10.18 -18.96 1.96
C LYS A 13 11.56 -18.38 1.70
N GLN A 14 11.63 -17.06 1.53
CA GLN A 14 12.88 -16.33 1.26
C GLN A 14 13.50 -15.70 2.51
N ASN A 15 12.82 -15.79 3.66
CA ASN A 15 13.22 -15.20 4.94
C ASN A 15 13.58 -13.70 4.84
N LYS A 16 12.74 -12.91 4.18
CA LYS A 16 12.96 -11.47 3.98
C LYS A 16 11.67 -10.67 3.92
N GLU A 17 11.77 -9.37 4.15
CA GLU A 17 10.68 -8.44 3.88
C GLU A 17 10.59 -8.12 2.38
N LEU A 18 9.36 -8.03 1.89
CA LEU A 18 9.02 -7.65 0.53
C LEU A 18 7.96 -6.56 0.56
N ILE A 19 8.03 -5.65 -0.41
CA ILE A 19 6.97 -4.69 -0.71
C ILE A 19 6.42 -5.07 -2.07
N LEU A 20 5.14 -5.38 -2.12
CA LEU A 20 4.45 -5.81 -3.32
C LEU A 20 3.54 -4.67 -3.80
N PRO A 21 3.88 -3.95 -4.87
CA PRO A 21 3.03 -2.93 -5.44
C PRO A 21 1.91 -3.55 -6.32
N ALA A 22 0.76 -2.90 -6.36
CA ALA A 22 -0.31 -3.20 -7.29
C ALA A 22 -1.23 -1.99 -7.53
N HIS A 23 -2.18 -2.15 -8.46
CA HIS A 23 -3.20 -1.16 -8.72
C HIS A 23 -4.19 -1.07 -7.55
N ARG A 24 -4.72 -2.21 -7.08
CA ARG A 24 -5.51 -2.32 -5.85
C ARG A 24 -4.86 -3.23 -4.84
N LEU A 25 -5.12 -2.99 -3.55
CA LEU A 25 -4.59 -3.84 -2.48
C LEU A 25 -5.04 -5.30 -2.60
N CYS A 26 -6.27 -5.53 -3.06
CA CYS A 26 -6.82 -6.87 -3.25
C CYS A 26 -6.10 -7.67 -4.36
N ASP A 27 -5.59 -7.00 -5.39
CA ASP A 27 -4.89 -7.62 -6.51
C ASP A 27 -3.63 -8.37 -6.04
N ILE A 28 -2.95 -7.85 -5.01
CA ILE A 28 -1.72 -8.45 -4.45
C ILE A 28 -2.02 -9.85 -3.91
N PHE A 29 -3.12 -10.01 -3.19
CA PHE A 29 -3.50 -11.30 -2.62
C PHE A 29 -3.95 -12.29 -3.70
N TYR A 30 -4.63 -11.79 -4.74
CA TYR A 30 -4.97 -12.61 -5.89
C TYR A 30 -3.70 -13.10 -6.62
N ILE A 31 -2.76 -12.19 -6.90
CA ILE A 31 -1.48 -12.49 -7.55
C ILE A 31 -0.69 -13.52 -6.74
N LEU A 32 -0.51 -13.29 -5.43
CA LEU A 32 0.17 -14.25 -4.55
C LEU A 32 -0.42 -15.66 -4.67
N LYS A 33 -1.75 -15.78 -4.68
CA LYS A 33 -2.42 -17.07 -4.87
C LYS A 33 -2.12 -17.70 -6.23
N GLN A 34 -2.08 -16.92 -7.31
CA GLN A 34 -1.72 -17.41 -8.66
C GLN A 34 -0.29 -17.97 -8.71
N PHE A 35 0.63 -17.40 -7.93
CA PHE A 35 2.01 -17.89 -7.80
C PHE A 35 2.18 -19.00 -6.74
N GLY A 36 1.07 -19.60 -6.26
CA GLY A 36 1.12 -20.71 -5.31
C GLY A 36 1.53 -20.30 -3.89
N TYR A 37 1.43 -19.02 -3.53
CA TYR A 37 1.51 -18.59 -2.13
C TYR A 37 0.18 -18.82 -1.41
N SER A 38 0.27 -19.28 -0.18
CA SER A 38 -0.80 -19.35 0.79
C SER A 38 -0.52 -18.42 1.98
N LYS A 39 -1.52 -18.18 2.83
CA LYS A 39 -1.35 -17.38 4.06
C LYS A 39 -0.30 -17.95 5.03
N LYS A 40 0.11 -19.23 4.86
CA LYS A 40 1.17 -19.84 5.69
C LYS A 40 2.55 -19.38 5.25
N ASP A 41 2.72 -19.05 3.97
CA ASP A 41 4.00 -18.75 3.33
C ASP A 41 4.52 -17.34 3.59
N TYR A 42 3.65 -16.43 4.04
CA TYR A 42 4.02 -15.06 4.36
C TYR A 42 3.33 -14.57 5.62
N LYS A 43 3.80 -13.46 6.17
CA LYS A 43 3.10 -12.68 7.19
C LYS A 43 2.88 -11.28 6.65
N GLU A 44 1.64 -10.83 6.63
CA GLU A 44 1.35 -9.43 6.30
C GLU A 44 1.86 -8.53 7.43
N ILE A 45 2.63 -7.50 7.07
CA ILE A 45 3.16 -6.51 8.02
C ILE A 45 2.28 -5.26 8.00
N ALA A 46 2.03 -4.72 6.80
CA ALA A 46 1.25 -3.50 6.64
C ALA A 46 0.69 -3.39 5.21
N GLN A 47 -0.49 -2.77 5.09
CA GLN A 47 -1.02 -2.30 3.82
C GLN A 47 -0.82 -0.79 3.72
N GLY A 48 -0.51 -0.31 2.53
CA GLY A 48 -0.13 1.07 2.33
C GLY A 48 0.09 1.39 0.86
N PHE A 49 1.02 2.30 0.61
CA PHE A 49 1.25 2.87 -0.70
C PHE A 49 2.72 3.20 -0.91
N LEU A 50 3.10 3.38 -2.18
CA LEU A 50 4.40 3.89 -2.59
C LEU A 50 4.26 5.27 -3.22
N ASP A 51 5.24 6.13 -2.94
CA ASP A 51 5.45 7.35 -3.71
C ASP A 51 6.31 7.09 -4.96
N GLU A 52 6.57 8.15 -5.72
CA GLU A 52 7.40 8.14 -6.94
C GLU A 52 8.88 7.77 -6.70
N HIS A 53 9.33 7.74 -5.44
CA HIS A 53 10.68 7.38 -5.04
C HIS A 53 10.74 6.01 -4.34
N ASP A 54 9.67 5.21 -4.45
CA ASP A 54 9.50 3.91 -3.80
C ASP A 54 9.56 3.94 -2.25
N ASN A 55 9.23 5.09 -1.64
CA ASN A 55 9.04 5.17 -0.19
C ASN A 55 7.68 4.58 0.21
N PHE A 56 7.69 3.64 1.16
CA PHE A 56 6.47 3.04 1.68
C PHE A 56 5.83 3.90 2.77
N TYR A 57 4.53 4.12 2.62
CA TYR A 57 3.70 4.82 3.59
C TYR A 57 2.52 3.94 3.98
N ASN A 58 2.20 3.86 5.28
CA ASN A 58 0.92 3.30 5.68
C ASN A 58 -0.24 4.19 5.22
N ARG A 59 -1.49 3.73 5.33
CA ARG A 59 -2.66 4.45 4.79
C ARG A 59 -2.81 5.89 5.28
N VAL A 60 -2.52 6.14 6.56
CA VAL A 60 -2.62 7.47 7.19
C VAL A 60 -1.49 8.37 6.71
N GLU A 61 -0.27 7.85 6.66
CA GLU A 61 0.89 8.59 6.15
C GLU A 61 0.73 8.92 4.67
N ALA A 62 0.21 7.99 3.88
CA ALA A 62 -0.03 8.14 2.46
C ALA A 62 -1.06 9.25 2.19
N TYR A 63 -2.15 9.30 2.97
CA TYR A 63 -3.12 10.39 2.88
C TYR A 63 -2.47 11.75 3.16
N LYS A 64 -1.71 11.87 4.26
CA LYS A 64 -1.00 13.12 4.59
C LYS A 64 0.00 13.51 3.50
N HIS A 65 0.72 12.54 2.94
CA HIS A 65 1.65 12.77 1.83
C HIS A 65 0.91 13.23 0.58
N ALA A 66 -0.22 12.61 0.23
CA ALA A 66 -1.05 12.98 -0.92
C ALA A 66 -1.60 14.41 -0.77
N VAL A 67 -2.10 14.78 0.41
CA VAL A 67 -2.55 16.16 0.72
C VAL A 67 -1.40 17.15 0.57
N LYS A 68 -0.22 16.85 1.14
CA LYS A 68 0.97 17.71 1.03
C LYS A 68 1.43 17.92 -0.43
N ASN A 69 1.18 16.93 -1.29
CA ASN A 69 1.51 16.98 -2.72
C ASN A 69 0.35 17.51 -3.58
N ASN A 70 -0.72 18.05 -2.99
CA ASN A 70 -1.93 18.51 -3.68
C ASN A 70 -2.61 17.44 -4.56
N GLN A 71 -2.36 16.16 -4.29
CA GLN A 71 -3.01 15.04 -4.96
C GLN A 71 -4.43 14.85 -4.44
N ILE A 72 -4.67 15.21 -3.17
CA ILE A 72 -5.97 15.21 -2.53
C ILE A 72 -6.19 16.59 -1.93
N ILE A 73 -7.36 17.17 -2.16
CA ILE A 73 -7.80 18.42 -1.51
C ILE A 73 -8.78 18.02 -0.40
N PRO A 74 -8.39 18.08 0.88
CA PRO A 74 -9.27 17.68 1.96
C PRO A 74 -10.43 18.66 2.11
N GLU A 75 -11.66 18.14 2.26
CA GLU A 75 -12.83 18.98 2.56
C GLU A 75 -12.71 19.69 3.91
N ASN A 76 -12.06 19.04 4.87
CA ASN A 76 -11.72 19.62 6.17
C ASN A 76 -10.24 19.34 6.51
N PRO A 77 -9.38 20.36 6.59
CA PRO A 77 -7.94 20.19 6.82
C PRO A 77 -7.60 19.65 8.22
N ASN A 78 -8.54 19.69 9.16
CA ASN A 78 -8.35 19.13 10.51
C ASN A 78 -8.73 17.65 10.60
N TYR A 79 -9.30 17.07 9.54
CA TYR A 79 -9.72 15.66 9.52
C TYR A 79 -8.76 14.83 8.67
N VAL A 80 -8.01 13.95 9.35
CA VAL A 80 -7.10 13.00 8.69
C VAL A 80 -7.87 11.71 8.45
N THR A 81 -8.05 11.35 7.19
CA THR A 81 -8.59 10.04 6.79
C THR A 81 -7.45 9.07 6.44
N GLU A 82 -7.84 7.82 6.19
CA GLU A 82 -6.96 6.84 5.56
C GLU A 82 -7.11 6.92 4.04
N LEU A 83 -6.02 6.66 3.32
CA LEU A 83 -6.07 6.47 1.88
C LEU A 83 -6.45 5.02 1.55
N TYR A 84 -7.42 4.84 0.66
CA TYR A 84 -7.79 3.57 0.05
C TYR A 84 -7.28 3.50 -1.39
N SER A 85 -7.08 2.29 -1.91
CA SER A 85 -6.58 2.12 -3.29
C SER A 85 -7.54 2.65 -4.34
N GLU A 86 -8.81 2.72 -3.99
CA GLU A 86 -9.92 3.25 -4.75
C GLU A 86 -9.85 4.78 -4.88
N ASP A 87 -9.17 5.48 -3.97
CA ASP A 87 -9.03 6.93 -4.00
C ASP A 87 -7.97 7.41 -5.02
N LEU A 88 -7.21 6.48 -5.63
CA LEU A 88 -6.17 6.80 -6.60
C LEU A 88 -6.67 6.95 -8.05
N TYR A 89 -7.91 6.54 -8.35
CA TYR A 89 -8.42 6.41 -9.73
C TYR A 89 -9.89 6.81 -9.87
#